data_AF-A0A2E6GTP3-F1
#
_entry.id   AF-A0A2E6GTP3-F1
#
_cell.length_a   1.000
_cell.length_b   1.000
_cell.length_c   1.000
_cell.angle_alpha   90.00
_cell.angle_beta   90.00
_cell.angle_gamma   90.00
#
_symmetry.space_group_name_H-M   'P 1'
#
loop_
_entity.id
_entity.type
_entity.pdbx_description
1 polymer ?
#
loop_
_entity_poly.entity_id
_entity_poly.type
_entity_poly.pdbx_seq_one_letter_code
_entity_poly.pdbx_strand_id
1 'polypeptide(L)'
;MKERAIVRFSILIFWTFFWGLSVADKIIPDVHNLWVGKDFFALFVKFFGSLGLKNPIFATSALAVVSALEVINFVFYLLAIINFSKKKGNIAEKWFFRAVFASMILFSLFSIADQVFGDRFQLLEHGLFWLILIASWFLFKYVTNSEDHAISFKNSRSFKFTVLIGFVLTIITSISIVDFSNKTFSNVDSPVTGEEVASGVFKFNFPFLADKLVWEKTINTFKDNHPELKINYIYTGPSELNSKKKTHLLLYVFTEKNK
;
A
#
# COMPACT_ATOMS: atom_id res chain seq x y z
N MET A 1 -35.69 -13.28 9.37
CA MET A 1 -34.74 -14.41 9.18
C MET A 1 -34.03 -14.39 7.81
N LYS A 2 -34.75 -14.20 6.68
CA LYS A 2 -34.14 -14.21 5.33
C LYS A 2 -33.18 -13.03 5.09
N GLU A 3 -33.56 -11.81 5.47
CA GLU A 3 -32.74 -10.60 5.28
C GLU A 3 -31.37 -10.69 5.96
N ARG A 4 -31.31 -11.22 7.18
CA ARG A 4 -30.07 -11.41 7.94
C ARG A 4 -29.13 -12.41 7.26
N ALA A 5 -29.68 -13.49 6.71
CA ALA A 5 -28.90 -14.47 5.95
C ALA A 5 -28.39 -13.87 4.63
N ILE A 6 -29.20 -13.03 3.97
CA ILE A 6 -28.80 -12.28 2.77
C ILE A 6 -27.63 -11.35 3.09
N VAL A 7 -27.71 -10.55 4.16
CA VAL A 7 -26.61 -9.65 4.56
C VAL A 7 -25.32 -10.43 4.80
N ARG A 8 -25.37 -11.52 5.57
CA ARG A 8 -24.20 -12.39 5.83
C ARG A 8 -23.64 -12.99 4.57
N PHE A 9 -24.50 -13.42 3.66
CA PHE A 9 -24.09 -13.98 2.38
C PHE A 9 -23.46 -12.93 1.47
N SER A 10 -24.03 -11.72 1.41
CA SER A 10 -23.49 -10.58 0.65
C SER A 10 -22.10 -10.18 1.15
N ILE A 11 -21.87 -10.17 2.47
CA ILE A 11 -20.55 -9.93 3.05
C ILE A 11 -19.54 -10.99 2.56
N LEU A 12 -19.91 -12.28 2.61
CA LEU A 12 -19.04 -13.35 2.15
C LEU A 12 -18.76 -13.27 0.65
N ILE A 13 -19.78 -13.00 -0.16
CA ILE A 13 -19.64 -12.79 -1.61
C ILE A 13 -18.69 -11.64 -1.87
N PHE A 14 -18.94 -10.47 -1.29
CA PHE A 14 -18.13 -9.27 -1.51
C PHE A 14 -16.64 -9.56 -1.28
N TRP A 15 -16.29 -10.11 -0.12
CA TRP A 15 -14.88 -10.38 0.20
C TRP A 15 -14.29 -11.54 -0.61
N THR A 16 -15.09 -12.56 -0.95
CA THR A 16 -14.62 -13.65 -1.83
C THR A 16 -14.27 -13.12 -3.21
N PHE A 17 -15.13 -12.26 -3.79
CA PHE A 17 -14.86 -11.64 -5.09
C PHE A 17 -13.70 -10.64 -5.01
N PHE A 18 -13.62 -9.82 -3.96
CA PHE A 18 -12.50 -8.90 -3.77
C PHE A 18 -11.15 -9.63 -3.83
N TRP A 19 -10.97 -10.68 -3.02
CA TRP A 19 -9.71 -11.44 -3.00
C TRP A 19 -9.53 -12.31 -4.24
N GLY A 20 -10.60 -12.86 -4.80
CA GLY A 20 -10.55 -13.63 -6.04
C GLY A 20 -10.10 -12.80 -7.23
N LEU A 21 -10.63 -11.58 -7.36
CA LEU A 21 -10.22 -10.63 -8.40
C LEU A 21 -8.80 -10.13 -8.16
N SER A 22 -8.38 -9.90 -6.90
CA SER A 22 -7.01 -9.52 -6.58
C SER A 22 -5.99 -10.58 -6.99
N VAL A 23 -6.32 -11.86 -6.79
CA VAL A 23 -5.50 -13.00 -7.25
C VAL A 23 -5.53 -13.09 -8.78
N ALA A 24 -6.69 -12.95 -9.40
CA ALA A 24 -6.81 -12.98 -10.86
C ALA A 24 -5.97 -11.90 -11.54
N ASP A 25 -5.93 -10.69 -10.97
CA ASP A 25 -5.15 -9.55 -11.46
C ASP A 25 -3.63 -9.83 -11.46
N LYS A 26 -3.15 -10.70 -10.57
CA LYS A 26 -1.74 -11.11 -10.52
C LYS A 26 -1.40 -12.27 -11.45
N ILE A 27 -2.40 -13.06 -11.85
CA ILE A 27 -2.24 -14.18 -12.78
C ILE A 27 -2.38 -13.71 -14.24
N ILE A 28 -3.21 -12.68 -14.46
CA ILE A 28 -3.50 -12.10 -15.77
C ILE A 28 -2.96 -10.66 -15.80
N PRO A 29 -1.64 -10.48 -16.02
CA PRO A 29 -0.97 -9.19 -15.88
C PRO A 29 -1.18 -8.23 -17.06
N ASP A 30 -1.82 -8.69 -18.14
CA ASP A 30 -1.90 -7.96 -19.42
C ASP A 30 -3.34 -7.58 -19.81
N VAL A 31 -3.47 -6.73 -20.82
CA VAL A 31 -4.73 -6.28 -21.38
C VAL A 31 -5.32 -7.37 -22.25
N HIS A 32 -6.47 -7.90 -21.82
CA HIS A 32 -7.28 -8.84 -22.57
C HIS A 32 -8.67 -8.25 -22.84
N ASN A 33 -9.42 -8.91 -23.73
CA ASN A 33 -10.81 -8.56 -23.94
C ASN A 33 -11.59 -8.76 -22.62
N LEU A 34 -12.15 -7.67 -22.07
CA LEU A 34 -12.86 -7.58 -20.78
C LEU A 34 -12.00 -7.57 -19.50
N TRP A 35 -10.67 -7.56 -19.59
CA TRP A 35 -9.80 -7.49 -18.41
C TRP A 35 -8.58 -6.61 -18.68
N VAL A 36 -8.36 -5.61 -17.81
CA VAL A 36 -7.19 -4.73 -17.88
C VAL A 36 -6.36 -5.02 -16.64
N GLY A 37 -5.46 -6.00 -16.77
CA GLY A 37 -4.58 -6.40 -15.69
C GLY A 37 -3.53 -5.34 -15.35
N LYS A 38 -3.06 -5.32 -14.11
CA LYS A 38 -1.89 -4.54 -13.73
C LYS A 38 -0.64 -5.41 -13.76
N ASP A 39 0.42 -4.96 -14.42
CA ASP A 39 1.73 -5.61 -14.32
C ASP A 39 2.35 -5.35 -12.93
N PHE A 40 2.04 -6.25 -11.98
CA PHE A 40 2.57 -6.21 -10.63
C PHE A 40 4.07 -6.48 -10.56
N PHE A 41 4.63 -7.23 -11.51
CA PHE A 41 6.07 -7.46 -11.53
C PHE A 41 6.82 -6.16 -11.83
N ALA A 42 6.44 -5.46 -12.89
CA ALA A 42 7.00 -4.15 -13.21
C ALA A 42 6.77 -3.15 -12.07
N LEU A 43 5.60 -3.18 -11.42
CA LEU A 43 5.30 -2.34 -10.27
C LEU A 43 6.24 -2.62 -9.08
N PHE A 44 6.44 -3.88 -8.72
CA PHE A 44 7.32 -4.26 -7.61
C PHE A 44 8.79 -3.94 -7.92
N VAL A 45 9.25 -4.22 -9.14
CA VAL A 45 10.60 -3.81 -9.58
C VAL A 45 10.79 -2.31 -9.44
N LYS A 46 9.77 -1.52 -9.80
CA LYS A 46 9.77 -0.06 -9.63
C LYS A 46 9.84 0.36 -8.15
N PHE A 47 9.04 -0.26 -7.29
CA PHE A 47 9.02 0.01 -5.85
C PHE A 47 10.37 -0.30 -5.18
N PHE A 48 10.94 -1.48 -5.41
CA PHE A 48 12.24 -1.86 -4.85
C PHE A 48 13.39 -1.03 -5.45
N GLY A 49 13.32 -0.72 -6.76
CA GLY A 49 14.25 0.20 -7.40
C GLY A 49 14.25 1.61 -6.79
N SER A 50 13.09 2.09 -6.31
CA SER A 50 12.99 3.38 -5.61
C SER A 50 13.82 3.43 -4.31
N LEU A 51 13.94 2.28 -3.62
CA LEU A 51 14.74 2.07 -2.42
C LEU A 51 16.23 1.82 -2.71
N GLY A 52 16.65 1.82 -3.99
CA GLY A 52 18.01 1.50 -4.40
C GLY A 52 18.29 0.00 -4.55
N LEU A 53 17.29 -0.87 -4.30
CA LEU A 53 17.39 -2.31 -4.48
C LEU A 53 17.16 -2.66 -5.96
N LYS A 54 18.23 -2.61 -6.74
CA LYS A 54 18.19 -2.86 -8.20
C LYS A 54 18.11 -4.34 -8.59
N ASN A 55 18.44 -5.25 -7.68
CA ASN A 55 18.37 -6.69 -7.97
C ASN A 55 16.89 -7.13 -8.02
N PRO A 56 16.38 -7.64 -9.17
CA PRO A 56 14.99 -8.04 -9.33
C PRO A 56 14.55 -9.13 -8.34
N ILE A 57 15.48 -9.91 -7.78
CA ILE A 57 15.16 -11.02 -6.87
C ILE A 57 14.37 -10.56 -5.64
N PHE A 58 14.61 -9.35 -5.14
CA PHE A 58 13.87 -8.79 -4.02
C PHE A 58 12.41 -8.51 -4.39
N ALA A 59 12.19 -7.91 -5.56
CA ALA A 59 10.85 -7.63 -6.09
C ALA A 59 10.08 -8.94 -6.36
N THR A 60 10.71 -9.92 -7.03
CA THR A 60 10.09 -11.22 -7.32
C THR A 60 9.73 -11.98 -6.05
N SER A 61 10.64 -12.01 -5.06
CA SER A 61 10.41 -12.73 -3.80
C SER A 61 9.27 -12.09 -3.00
N ALA A 62 9.27 -10.76 -2.89
CA ALA A 62 8.20 -10.04 -2.20
C ALA A 62 6.85 -10.25 -2.89
N LEU A 63 6.80 -10.17 -4.23
CA LEU A 63 5.59 -10.41 -5.00
C LEU A 63 5.10 -11.86 -4.81
N ALA A 64 5.98 -12.86 -4.85
CA ALA A 64 5.61 -14.25 -4.64
C ALA A 64 5.01 -14.50 -3.25
N VAL A 65 5.61 -13.93 -2.20
CA VAL A 65 5.12 -14.04 -0.82
C VAL A 65 3.75 -13.39 -0.67
N VAL A 66 3.59 -12.16 -1.18
CA VAL A 66 2.31 -11.44 -1.12
C VAL A 66 1.23 -12.23 -1.88
N SER A 67 1.50 -12.64 -3.12
CA SER A 67 0.56 -13.42 -3.93
C SER A 67 0.14 -14.71 -3.23
N ALA A 68 1.07 -15.44 -2.61
CA ALA A 68 0.76 -16.65 -1.88
C ALA A 68 -0.18 -16.38 -0.69
N LEU A 69 0.06 -15.31 0.07
CA LEU A 69 -0.80 -14.91 1.18
C LEU A 69 -2.20 -14.52 0.70
N GLU A 70 -2.32 -13.81 -0.42
CA GLU A 70 -3.62 -13.46 -1.00
C GLU A 70 -4.40 -14.70 -1.46
N VAL A 71 -3.73 -15.67 -2.09
CA VAL A 71 -4.36 -16.95 -2.48
C VAL A 71 -4.88 -17.71 -1.26
N ILE A 72 -4.07 -17.82 -0.19
CA ILE A 72 -4.49 -18.44 1.07
C ILE A 72 -5.72 -17.73 1.63
N ASN A 73 -5.71 -16.40 1.60
CA ASN A 73 -6.80 -15.59 2.11
C ASN A 73 -8.09 -15.77 1.30
N PHE A 74 -7.99 -15.77 -0.03
CA PHE A 74 -9.09 -16.09 -0.94
C PHE A 74 -9.68 -17.48 -0.64
N VAL A 75 -8.84 -18.49 -0.43
CA VAL A 75 -9.29 -19.84 -0.05
C VAL A 75 -10.05 -19.83 1.27
N PHE A 76 -9.65 -19.05 2.27
CA PHE A 76 -10.41 -18.93 3.52
C PHE A 76 -11.80 -18.33 3.32
N TYR A 77 -11.94 -17.29 2.49
CA TYR A 77 -13.25 -16.75 2.11
C TYR A 77 -14.09 -17.76 1.33
N LEU A 78 -13.48 -18.49 0.39
CA LEU A 78 -14.15 -19.53 -0.38
C LEU A 78 -14.66 -20.67 0.52
N LEU A 79 -13.86 -21.10 1.50
CA LEU A 79 -14.29 -22.09 2.48
C LEU A 79 -15.41 -21.56 3.37
N ALA A 80 -15.37 -20.28 3.76
CA ALA A 80 -16.43 -19.64 4.53
C ALA A 80 -17.75 -19.63 3.76
N ILE A 81 -17.76 -19.19 2.50
CA ILE A 81 -18.99 -19.15 1.67
C ILE A 81 -19.54 -20.54 1.39
N ILE A 82 -18.69 -21.53 1.08
CA ILE A 82 -19.13 -22.92 0.85
C ILE A 82 -19.79 -23.50 2.11
N ASN A 83 -19.17 -23.31 3.28
CA ASN A 83 -19.74 -23.81 4.53
C ASN A 83 -21.02 -23.06 4.93
N PHE A 84 -21.10 -21.76 4.63
CA PHE A 84 -22.31 -20.98 4.86
C PHE A 84 -23.47 -21.48 3.99
N SER A 85 -23.23 -21.72 2.70
CA SER A 85 -24.21 -22.31 1.77
C SER A 85 -24.65 -23.72 2.18
N LYS A 86 -23.76 -24.51 2.78
CA LYS A 86 -24.06 -25.83 3.37
C LYS A 86 -24.77 -25.77 4.73
N LYS A 87 -25.20 -24.58 5.18
CA LYS A 87 -25.85 -24.33 6.49
C LYS A 87 -24.97 -24.73 7.69
N LYS A 88 -23.65 -24.82 7.53
CA LYS A 88 -22.68 -25.13 8.59
C LYS A 88 -22.17 -23.83 9.24
N GLY A 89 -23.07 -23.09 9.89
CA GLY A 89 -22.83 -21.73 10.40
C GLY A 89 -21.58 -21.57 11.28
N ASN A 90 -21.38 -22.48 12.25
CA ASN A 90 -20.21 -22.44 13.14
C ASN A 90 -18.88 -22.63 12.40
N ILE A 91 -18.85 -23.45 11.35
CA ILE A 91 -17.65 -23.70 10.56
C ILE A 91 -17.41 -22.51 9.61
N ALA A 92 -18.47 -21.97 9.03
CA ALA A 92 -18.40 -20.77 8.20
C ALA A 92 -17.86 -19.57 8.98
N GLU A 93 -18.32 -19.35 10.21
CA GLU A 93 -17.81 -18.28 11.09
C GLU A 93 -16.31 -18.45 11.39
N LYS A 94 -15.85 -19.68 11.69
CA LYS A 94 -14.42 -19.94 11.94
C LYS A 94 -13.55 -19.64 10.72
N TRP A 95 -13.99 -20.05 9.52
CA TRP A 95 -13.25 -19.73 8.29
C TRP A 95 -13.28 -18.25 7.96
N PHE A 96 -14.43 -17.60 8.12
CA PHE A 96 -14.57 -16.16 7.91
C PHE A 96 -13.69 -15.36 8.87
N PHE A 97 -13.61 -15.76 10.14
CA PHE A 97 -12.70 -15.14 11.11
C PHE A 97 -11.24 -15.24 10.69
N ARG A 98 -10.80 -16.43 10.24
CA ARG A 98 -9.44 -16.65 9.74
C ARG A 98 -9.16 -15.78 8.51
N ALA A 99 -10.12 -15.68 7.60
CA ALA A 99 -10.06 -14.84 6.41
C ALA A 99 -9.93 -13.35 6.78
N VAL A 100 -10.77 -12.85 7.69
CA VAL A 100 -10.68 -11.46 8.17
C VAL A 100 -9.34 -11.19 8.84
N PHE A 101 -8.87 -12.09 9.70
CA PHE A 101 -7.58 -11.93 10.37
C PHE A 101 -6.40 -11.90 9.38
N ALA A 102 -6.37 -12.81 8.41
CA ALA A 102 -5.35 -12.81 7.36
C ALA A 102 -5.42 -11.54 6.49
N SER A 103 -6.63 -11.09 6.16
CA SER A 103 -6.86 -9.85 5.41
C SER A 103 -6.38 -8.60 6.16
N MET A 104 -6.60 -8.55 7.48
CA MET A 104 -6.11 -7.44 8.31
C MET A 104 -4.59 -7.37 8.30
N ILE A 105 -3.91 -8.52 8.36
CA ILE A 105 -2.44 -8.57 8.25
C ILE A 105 -2.01 -8.07 6.87
N LEU A 106 -2.63 -8.56 5.79
CA LEU A 106 -2.31 -8.15 4.42
C LEU A 106 -2.52 -6.65 4.20
N PHE A 107 -3.67 -6.10 4.59
CA PHE A 107 -3.90 -4.66 4.44
C PHE A 107 -2.97 -3.82 5.30
N SER A 108 -2.58 -4.30 6.49
CA SER A 108 -1.57 -3.60 7.30
C SER A 108 -0.21 -3.60 6.59
N LEU A 109 0.20 -4.73 6.01
CA LEU A 109 1.42 -4.84 5.20
C LEU A 109 1.35 -3.90 3.99
N PHE A 110 0.22 -3.85 3.29
CA PHE A 110 0.02 -2.94 2.16
C PHE A 110 0.06 -1.47 2.58
N SER A 111 -0.62 -1.08 3.67
CA SER A 111 -0.55 0.30 4.16
C SER A 111 0.87 0.72 4.56
N ILE A 112 1.66 -0.18 5.18
CA ILE A 112 3.07 0.09 5.48
C ILE A 112 3.87 0.23 4.16
N ALA A 113 3.69 -0.71 3.24
CA ALA A 113 4.35 -0.69 1.94
C ALA A 113 4.02 0.58 1.15
N ASP A 114 2.76 0.99 1.10
CA ASP A 114 2.31 2.21 0.42
C ASP A 114 2.99 3.46 0.97
N GLN A 115 3.26 3.52 2.27
CA GLN A 115 4.00 4.63 2.83
C GLN A 115 5.48 4.58 2.48
N VAL A 116 6.11 3.42 2.65
CA VAL A 116 7.53 3.22 2.30
C VAL A 116 7.77 3.54 0.83
N PHE A 117 6.87 3.09 -0.05
CA PHE A 117 6.94 3.31 -1.49
C PHE A 117 6.28 4.62 -1.93
N GLY A 118 5.57 5.33 -1.06
CA GLY A 118 4.94 6.63 -1.31
C GLY A 118 3.72 6.61 -2.24
N ASP A 119 2.96 5.51 -2.26
CA ASP A 119 1.67 5.41 -2.98
C ASP A 119 0.51 5.90 -2.09
N ARG A 120 0.22 7.21 -2.18
CA ARG A 120 -0.79 7.87 -1.32
C ARG A 120 -2.22 7.47 -1.64
N PHE A 121 -2.50 7.11 -2.89
CA PHE A 121 -3.85 6.78 -3.33
C PHE A 121 -4.26 5.43 -2.75
N GLN A 122 -3.38 4.44 -2.87
CA GLN A 122 -3.61 3.10 -2.34
C GLN A 122 -3.61 3.04 -0.81
N LEU A 123 -2.85 3.92 -0.14
CA LEU A 123 -2.83 4.00 1.32
C LEU A 123 -4.22 4.23 1.92
N LEU A 124 -4.99 5.17 1.36
CA LEU A 124 -6.33 5.48 1.85
C LEU A 124 -7.29 4.30 1.59
N GLU A 125 -7.21 3.70 0.40
CA GLU A 125 -8.02 2.54 0.02
C GLU A 125 -7.78 1.36 0.97
N HIS A 126 -6.52 0.99 1.21
CA HIS A 126 -6.16 -0.10 2.10
C HIS A 126 -6.57 0.17 3.56
N GLY A 127 -6.41 1.41 4.04
CA GLY A 127 -6.90 1.82 5.36
C GLY A 127 -8.43 1.72 5.50
N LEU A 128 -9.17 2.12 4.46
CA LEU A 128 -10.63 1.98 4.42
C LEU A 128 -11.05 0.52 4.42
N PHE A 129 -10.42 -0.34 3.62
CA PHE A 129 -10.71 -1.78 3.59
C PHE A 129 -10.45 -2.44 4.94
N TRP A 130 -9.41 -2.01 5.66
CA TRP A 130 -9.13 -2.48 7.01
C TRP A 130 -10.30 -2.19 7.97
N LEU A 131 -10.88 -0.99 7.93
CA LEU A 131 -12.04 -0.62 8.75
C LEU A 131 -13.31 -1.38 8.33
N ILE A 132 -13.57 -1.49 7.02
CA ILE A 132 -14.73 -2.21 6.49
C ILE A 132 -14.65 -3.71 6.82
N LEU A 133 -13.46 -4.31 6.88
CA LEU A 133 -13.28 -5.70 7.34
C LEU A 133 -13.73 -5.91 8.78
N ILE A 134 -13.35 -5.02 9.70
CA ILE A 134 -13.76 -5.11 11.10
C ILE A 134 -15.27 -4.98 11.21
N ALA A 135 -15.85 -4.00 10.51
CA ALA A 135 -17.29 -3.83 10.44
C ALA A 135 -17.98 -5.08 9.86
N SER A 136 -17.43 -5.65 8.79
CA SER A 136 -17.93 -6.87 8.16
C SER A 136 -17.90 -8.07 9.10
N TRP A 137 -16.82 -8.24 9.87
CA TRP A 137 -16.72 -9.27 10.90
C TRP A 137 -17.77 -9.09 12.00
N PHE A 138 -17.90 -7.87 12.51
CA PHE A 138 -18.85 -7.54 13.56
C PHE A 138 -20.29 -7.79 13.10
N LEU A 139 -20.65 -7.28 11.92
CA LEU A 139 -21.96 -7.49 11.31
C LEU A 139 -22.21 -8.98 11.09
N PHE A 140 -21.27 -9.72 10.51
CA PHE A 140 -21.45 -11.15 10.24
C PHE A 140 -21.68 -11.97 11.52
N LYS A 141 -21.01 -11.62 12.62
CA LYS A 141 -21.10 -12.32 13.90
C LYS A 141 -22.36 -11.98 14.69
N TYR A 142 -22.69 -10.69 14.79
CA TYR A 142 -23.71 -10.21 15.72
C TYR A 142 -25.09 -9.97 15.10
N VAL A 143 -25.21 -9.83 13.78
CA VAL A 143 -26.53 -9.67 13.11
C VAL A 143 -27.46 -10.89 13.30
N THR A 144 -26.95 -12.02 13.79
CA THR A 144 -27.75 -13.26 13.96
C THR A 144 -28.07 -13.71 15.38
N ASN A 145 -27.33 -13.29 16.43
CA ASN A 145 -27.53 -13.84 17.78
C ASN A 145 -28.45 -12.97 18.64
N SER A 146 -29.71 -12.81 18.22
CA SER A 146 -30.75 -12.15 19.01
C SER A 146 -31.77 -13.17 19.54
N GLU A 147 -31.30 -14.11 20.34
CA GLU A 147 -31.98 -14.41 21.62
C GLU A 147 -31.15 -13.68 22.66
N ASP A 148 -31.79 -12.89 23.53
CA ASP A 148 -31.18 -11.95 24.49
C ASP A 148 -29.75 -12.27 24.95
N HIS A 149 -28.79 -11.79 24.17
CA HIS A 149 -27.42 -11.71 24.59
C HIS A 149 -27.05 -10.24 24.53
N ALA A 150 -27.16 -9.59 25.70
CA ALA A 150 -26.28 -8.48 26.04
C ALA A 150 -24.90 -8.79 25.47
N ILE A 151 -24.26 -7.84 24.78
CA ILE A 151 -22.96 -8.02 24.11
C ILE A 151 -21.98 -8.70 25.08
N SER A 152 -21.96 -10.03 25.02
CA SER A 152 -21.19 -10.84 25.94
C SER A 152 -19.90 -11.08 25.19
N PHE A 153 -18.92 -10.22 25.46
CA PHE A 153 -17.55 -10.51 25.11
C PHE A 153 -17.17 -11.79 25.85
N LYS A 154 -17.37 -12.95 25.21
CA LYS A 154 -16.92 -14.22 25.73
C LYS A 154 -15.43 -14.07 25.99
N ASN A 155 -15.08 -14.09 27.28
CA ASN A 155 -13.74 -13.83 27.80
C ASN A 155 -12.78 -15.00 27.52
N SER A 156 -12.81 -15.51 26.29
CA SER A 156 -11.99 -16.62 25.85
C SER A 156 -10.55 -16.13 25.70
N ARG A 157 -9.59 -17.00 26.05
CA ARG A 157 -8.16 -16.72 25.92
C ARG A 157 -7.79 -16.32 24.49
N SER A 158 -8.42 -16.95 23.49
CA SER A 158 -8.24 -16.62 22.08
C SER A 158 -8.74 -15.23 21.72
N PHE A 159 -9.90 -14.80 22.24
CA PHE A 159 -10.43 -13.45 21.99
C PHE A 159 -9.51 -12.37 22.56
N LYS A 160 -9.05 -12.53 23.82
CA LYS A 160 -8.07 -11.61 24.42
C LYS A 160 -6.78 -11.54 23.60
N PHE A 161 -6.30 -12.68 23.13
CA PHE A 161 -5.08 -12.75 22.32
C PHE A 161 -5.25 -12.06 20.97
N THR A 162 -6.39 -12.25 20.28
CA THR A 162 -6.68 -11.54 19.02
C THR A 162 -6.80 -10.04 19.23
N VAL A 163 -7.49 -9.58 20.28
CA VAL A 163 -7.61 -8.14 20.59
C VAL A 163 -6.24 -7.55 20.91
N LEU A 164 -5.41 -8.26 21.70
CA LEU A 164 -4.06 -7.84 22.02
C LEU A 164 -3.20 -7.73 20.75
N ILE A 165 -3.21 -8.75 19.89
CA ILE A 165 -2.48 -8.71 18.61
C ILE A 165 -2.96 -7.58 17.73
N GLY A 166 -4.28 -7.40 17.59
CA GLY A 166 -4.86 -6.31 16.80
C GLY A 166 -4.42 -4.95 17.32
N PHE A 167 -4.48 -4.74 18.63
CA PHE A 167 -4.03 -3.51 19.27
C PHE A 167 -2.53 -3.27 19.09
N VAL A 168 -1.70 -4.30 19.27
CA VAL A 168 -0.25 -4.22 19.05
C VAL A 168 0.07 -3.92 17.58
N LEU A 169 -0.59 -4.58 16.63
CA LEU A 169 -0.45 -4.30 15.20
C LEU A 169 -0.86 -2.86 14.88
N THR A 170 -1.98 -2.38 15.41
CA THR A 170 -2.40 -0.98 15.22
C THR A 170 -1.35 -0.02 15.76
N ILE A 171 -0.83 -0.25 16.97
CA ILE A 171 0.23 0.59 17.56
C ILE A 171 1.49 0.57 16.69
N ILE A 172 1.98 -0.61 16.30
CA ILE A 172 3.20 -0.74 15.48
C ILE A 172 3.02 -0.02 14.16
N THR A 173 1.88 -0.24 13.48
CA THR A 173 1.56 0.44 12.23
C THR A 173 1.50 1.96 12.44
N SER A 174 0.77 2.45 13.45
CA SER A 174 0.70 3.89 13.76
C SER A 174 2.06 4.51 14.09
N ILE A 175 2.90 3.84 14.90
CA ILE A 175 4.25 4.31 15.21
C ILE A 175 5.10 4.34 13.94
N SER A 176 5.06 3.28 13.13
CA SER A 176 5.81 3.23 11.86
C SER A 176 5.40 4.37 10.92
N ILE A 177 4.09 4.67 10.86
CA ILE A 177 3.56 5.77 10.05
C ILE A 177 4.09 7.11 10.55
N VAL A 178 3.99 7.37 11.86
CA VAL A 178 4.42 8.64 12.47
C VAL A 178 5.94 8.81 12.38
N ASP A 179 6.71 7.75 12.65
CA ASP A 179 8.17 7.77 12.57
C ASP A 179 8.65 8.05 11.14
N PHE A 180 8.07 7.38 10.13
CA PHE A 180 8.37 7.66 8.73
C PHE A 180 8.01 9.10 8.35
N SER A 181 6.85 9.58 8.79
CA SER A 181 6.44 10.98 8.57
C SER A 181 7.45 11.95 9.18
N ASN A 182 7.82 11.78 10.46
CA ASN A 182 8.79 12.65 11.14
C ASN A 182 10.17 12.65 10.48
N LYS A 183 10.63 11.49 10.00
CA LYS A 183 11.93 11.37 9.31
C LYS A 183 11.94 11.97 7.90
N THR A 184 10.79 12.09 7.25
CA THR A 184 10.70 12.53 5.85
C THR A 184 10.04 13.90 5.67
N PHE A 185 9.37 14.45 6.69
CA PHE A 185 8.64 15.71 6.57
C PHE A 185 9.55 16.92 6.32
N SER A 186 10.80 16.88 6.79
CA SER A 186 11.79 17.93 6.47
C SER A 186 12.03 18.11 4.97
N ASN A 187 11.75 17.08 4.16
CA ASN A 187 11.87 17.13 2.70
C ASN A 187 10.85 18.06 2.03
N VAL A 188 9.81 18.51 2.75
CA VAL A 188 8.86 19.52 2.29
C VAL A 188 9.51 20.91 2.16
N ASP A 189 10.63 21.14 2.83
CA ASP A 189 11.22 22.48 2.92
C ASP A 189 12.72 22.55 2.63
N SER A 190 13.41 21.41 2.60
CA SER A 190 14.86 21.35 2.46
C SER A 190 15.31 21.38 0.99
N PRO A 191 16.25 22.24 0.58
CA PRO A 191 16.80 22.23 -0.77
C PRO A 191 17.53 20.92 -1.06
N VAL A 192 17.46 20.47 -2.31
CA VAL A 192 18.08 19.22 -2.76
C VAL A 192 19.47 19.49 -3.29
N THR A 193 20.46 18.73 -2.82
CA THR A 193 21.83 18.82 -3.33
C THR A 193 21.94 18.14 -4.69
N GLY A 194 22.51 18.84 -5.66
CA GLY A 194 22.78 18.29 -7.00
C GLY A 194 24.12 17.58 -7.07
N GLU A 195 24.21 16.56 -7.92
CA GLU A 195 25.45 15.87 -8.27
C GLU A 195 25.84 16.25 -9.70
N GLU A 196 27.10 16.64 -9.92
CA GLU A 196 27.59 16.86 -11.28
C GLU A 196 27.77 15.50 -11.98
N VAL A 197 27.02 15.30 -13.07
CA VAL A 197 27.02 14.03 -13.82
C VAL A 197 27.81 14.12 -15.12
N ALA A 198 28.01 15.34 -15.62
CA ALA A 198 28.88 15.66 -16.74
C ALA A 198 29.31 17.13 -16.58
N SER A 199 30.38 17.54 -17.26
CA SER A 199 30.89 18.92 -17.19
C SER A 199 29.77 19.94 -17.45
N GLY A 200 29.43 20.74 -16.44
CA GLY A 200 28.38 21.76 -16.52
C GLY A 200 26.96 21.19 -16.58
N VAL A 201 26.75 19.94 -16.14
CA VAL A 201 25.43 19.30 -16.04
C VAL A 201 25.25 18.72 -14.64
N PHE A 202 24.34 19.33 -13.89
CA PHE A 202 24.01 18.93 -12.53
C PHE A 202 22.68 18.20 -12.50
N LYS A 203 22.66 17.07 -11.82
CA LYS A 203 21.48 16.24 -11.63
C LYS A 203 20.96 16.38 -10.21
N PHE A 204 19.67 16.70 -10.08
CA PHE A 204 18.97 16.81 -8.81
C PHE A 204 17.88 15.74 -8.76
N ASN A 205 17.84 15.00 -7.65
CA ASN A 205 16.87 13.94 -7.43
C ASN A 205 15.94 14.35 -6.30
N PHE A 206 14.81 14.95 -6.65
CA PHE A 206 13.88 15.49 -5.66
C PHE A 206 13.20 14.36 -4.87
N PRO A 207 13.13 14.47 -3.53
CA PRO A 207 12.50 13.47 -2.69
C PRO A 207 10.97 13.53 -2.77
N PHE A 208 10.33 12.47 -2.28
CA PHE A 208 8.91 12.45 -2.01
C PHE A 208 8.55 13.60 -1.05
N LEU A 209 7.54 14.40 -1.42
CA LEU A 209 7.09 15.66 -0.79
C LEU A 209 7.72 16.96 -1.31
N ALA A 210 8.77 16.91 -2.13
CA ALA A 210 9.32 18.11 -2.71
C ALA A 210 8.34 18.70 -3.74
N ASP A 211 7.95 19.94 -3.51
CA ASP A 211 7.02 20.68 -4.36
C ASP A 211 7.74 21.85 -5.07
N LYS A 212 6.95 22.80 -5.58
CA LYS A 212 7.46 23.99 -6.24
C LYS A 212 8.39 24.81 -5.32
N LEU A 213 8.10 24.93 -4.03
CA LEU A 213 8.89 25.73 -3.10
C LEU A 213 10.27 25.10 -2.87
N VAL A 214 10.31 23.77 -2.73
CA VAL A 214 11.57 23.03 -2.63
C VAL A 214 12.40 23.17 -3.89
N TRP A 215 11.75 23.16 -5.06
CA TRP A 215 12.43 23.42 -6.33
C TRP A 215 13.03 24.82 -6.41
N GLU A 216 12.27 25.86 -6.06
CA GLU A 216 12.75 27.25 -6.06
C GLU A 216 13.92 27.41 -5.09
N LYS A 217 13.80 26.89 -3.87
CA LYS A 217 14.89 26.89 -2.87
C LYS A 217 16.13 26.17 -3.41
N THR A 218 15.96 25.02 -4.04
CA THR A 218 17.07 24.24 -4.63
C THR A 218 17.82 25.05 -5.69
N ILE A 219 17.11 25.70 -6.61
CA ILE A 219 17.74 26.52 -7.65
C ILE A 219 18.41 27.76 -7.07
N ASN A 220 17.80 28.41 -6.08
CA ASN A 220 18.41 29.57 -5.42
C ASN A 220 19.68 29.18 -4.67
N THR A 221 19.62 28.13 -3.84
CA THR A 221 20.80 27.59 -3.15
C THR A 221 21.90 27.15 -4.12
N PHE A 222 21.53 26.58 -5.27
CA PHE A 222 22.52 26.23 -6.30
C PHE A 222 23.22 27.47 -6.88
N LYS A 223 22.49 28.54 -7.20
CA LYS A 223 23.08 29.80 -7.68
C LYS A 223 23.99 30.46 -6.64
N ASP A 224 23.58 30.42 -5.38
CA ASP A 224 24.37 30.98 -4.27
C ASP A 224 25.68 30.21 -4.05
N ASN A 225 25.64 28.88 -4.21
CA ASN A 225 26.81 28.01 -4.06
C ASN A 225 27.73 28.00 -5.30
N HIS A 226 27.22 28.40 -6.47
CA HIS A 226 27.95 28.41 -7.74
C HIS A 226 27.84 29.76 -8.46
N PRO A 227 28.33 30.86 -7.86
CA PRO A 227 28.27 32.19 -8.47
C PRO A 227 29.06 32.30 -9.79
N GLU A 228 29.99 31.40 -10.03
CA GLU A 228 30.78 31.28 -11.26
C GLU A 228 30.03 30.63 -12.42
N LEU A 229 28.88 30.00 -12.17
CA LEU A 229 28.09 29.28 -13.17
C LEU A 229 26.81 30.03 -13.52
N LYS A 230 26.49 30.07 -14.80
CA LYS A 230 25.21 30.56 -15.32
C LYS A 230 24.34 29.39 -15.73
N ILE A 231 23.10 29.37 -15.23
CA ILE A 231 22.10 28.39 -15.66
C ILE A 231 21.60 28.75 -17.06
N ASN A 232 21.82 27.85 -18.02
CA ASN A 232 21.38 28.00 -19.40
C ASN A 232 20.01 27.39 -19.63
N TYR A 233 19.81 26.16 -19.14
CA TYR A 233 18.59 25.40 -19.37
C TYR A 233 18.33 24.43 -18.22
N ILE A 234 17.06 24.21 -17.94
CA ILE A 234 16.60 23.25 -16.94
C ILE A 234 15.72 22.23 -17.66
N TYR A 235 16.14 20.97 -17.60
CA TYR A 235 15.43 19.84 -18.19
C TYR A 235 14.83 18.97 -17.09
N THR A 236 13.59 18.55 -17.28
CA THR A 236 13.00 17.48 -16.47
C THR A 236 13.12 16.19 -17.24
N GLY A 237 13.60 15.13 -16.60
CA GLY A 237 13.73 13.82 -17.25
C GLY A 237 12.40 13.37 -17.85
N PRO A 238 12.40 12.64 -18.98
CA PRO A 238 11.19 12.11 -19.58
C PRO A 238 10.48 11.16 -18.60
N SER A 239 9.17 10.98 -18.80
CA SER A 239 8.28 10.21 -17.91
C SER A 239 8.83 8.83 -17.55
N GLU A 240 9.52 8.17 -18.49
CA GLU A 240 10.12 6.86 -18.31
C GLU A 240 11.34 6.88 -17.37
N LEU A 241 12.06 8.01 -17.28
CA LEU A 241 13.17 8.23 -16.36
C LEU A 241 12.72 8.75 -15.00
N ASN A 242 11.55 9.40 -14.90
CA ASN A 242 10.83 9.66 -13.64
C ASN A 242 10.18 8.37 -13.06
N SER A 243 10.88 7.25 -13.20
CA SER A 243 10.48 5.91 -12.77
C SER A 243 10.43 5.74 -11.26
N LYS A 244 10.83 6.73 -10.45
CA LYS A 244 10.85 6.59 -8.99
C LYS A 244 9.52 6.81 -8.28
N LYS A 245 8.55 7.56 -8.85
CA LYS A 245 7.21 7.84 -8.28
C LYS A 245 6.50 8.91 -9.14
N LYS A 246 5.15 8.98 -9.12
CA LYS A 246 4.38 10.08 -9.75
C LYS A 246 4.73 11.49 -9.21
N THR A 247 5.50 11.58 -8.12
CA THR A 247 5.88 12.83 -7.42
C THR A 247 7.39 12.99 -7.21
N HIS A 248 8.22 12.08 -7.75
CA HIS A 248 9.67 12.29 -7.78
C HIS A 248 10.05 13.00 -9.08
N LEU A 249 10.74 14.13 -8.96
CA LEU A 249 11.23 14.90 -10.10
C LEU A 249 12.73 14.69 -10.27
N LEU A 250 13.15 14.21 -11.43
CA LEU A 250 14.55 14.26 -11.86
C LEU A 250 14.76 15.52 -12.69
N LEU A 251 15.65 16.38 -12.20
CA LEU A 251 15.94 17.65 -12.80
C LEU A 251 17.42 17.71 -13.20
N TYR A 252 17.68 18.13 -14.43
CA TYR A 252 19.02 18.39 -14.95
C TYR A 252 19.17 19.89 -15.19
N VAL A 253 20.18 20.49 -14.56
CA VAL A 253 20.54 21.90 -14.73
C VAL A 253 21.80 21.97 -15.57
N PHE A 254 21.69 22.60 -16.72
CA PHE A 254 22.80 22.82 -17.65
C PHE A 254 23.37 24.21 -17.40
N THR A 255 24.68 24.27 -17.20
CA THR A 255 25.40 25.48 -16.82
C THR A 255 26.60 25.75 -17.70
N GLU A 256 26.94 27.02 -17.87
CA GLU A 256 28.19 27.49 -18.46
C GLU A 256 28.95 28.36 -17.45
N LYS A 257 30.26 28.50 -17.61
CA LYS A 257 31.03 29.46 -16.81
C LYS A 257 30.63 30.88 -17.20
N ASN A 258 30.45 31.75 -16.21
CA ASN A 258 30.36 33.18 -16.43
C ASN A 258 31.62 33.66 -17.16
N LYS A 259 31.42 34.38 -18.26
CA LYS A 259 32.51 35.03 -19.00
C LYS A 259 33.07 36.20 -18.20
#